data_AF-A0A329CCR4-F1
#
_entry.id   AF-A0A329CCR4-F1
#
_cell.length_a   1.000
_cell.length_b   1.000
_cell.length_c   1.000
_cell.angle_alpha   90.00
_cell.angle_beta   90.00
_cell.angle_gamma   90.00
#
_symmetry.space_group_name_H-M   'P 1'
#
loop_
_entity.id
_entity.type
_entity.pdbx_description
1 polymer ?
#
loop_
_entity_poly.entity_id
_entity_poly.type
_entity_poly.pdbx_seq_one_letter_code
_entity_poly.pdbx_strand_id
1 'polypeptide(L)'
;MKKGLLAVLCAAAAGCSTQGQVNPDVMQIATTPLTCTSKAQCDVWWQRAQTWVSGHSKYKIESATDTLIQTAGPDGGKRALAYQITRTANPDGTATIGFSAHCDGAMGCKPNPWEAGADFKEYVRGVANGTPQGGDGVKPAARPEVSQGQSIPSTNGEAVTQ
;
A
#
# COMPACT_ATOMS: atom_id res chain seq x y z
N MET A 1 -55.97 24.65 40.01
CA MET A 1 -54.90 24.81 41.02
C MET A 1 -54.22 23.46 41.25
N LYS A 2 -52.88 23.47 41.46
CA LYS A 2 -51.93 22.36 41.74
C LYS A 2 -51.25 21.80 40.45
N LYS A 3 -50.21 22.44 39.89
CA LYS A 3 -48.77 22.43 40.25
C LYS A 3 -48.22 21.02 40.49
N GLY A 4 -47.50 20.49 39.51
CA GLY A 4 -46.68 19.28 39.60
C GLY A 4 -45.63 19.27 38.50
N LEU A 5 -44.51 19.92 38.79
CA LEU A 5 -43.32 20.04 37.95
C LEU A 5 -42.48 18.76 38.07
N LEU A 6 -42.21 18.07 36.96
CA LEU A 6 -41.14 17.06 36.83
C LEU A 6 -40.55 17.25 35.43
N ALA A 7 -39.57 18.15 35.24
CA ALA A 7 -38.16 18.03 35.60
C ALA A 7 -37.47 16.83 34.90
N VAL A 8 -36.98 17.12 33.69
CA VAL A 8 -35.66 16.75 33.14
C VAL A 8 -35.22 15.30 33.34
N LEU A 9 -35.22 14.53 32.24
CA LEU A 9 -34.17 13.53 31.99
C LEU A 9 -33.77 13.60 30.50
N CYS A 10 -33.00 14.64 30.16
CA CYS A 10 -32.12 14.63 29.00
C CYS A 10 -30.89 13.78 29.38
N ALA A 11 -30.92 12.49 29.07
CA ALA A 11 -29.69 11.71 28.92
C ALA A 11 -29.41 11.59 27.43
N ALA A 12 -28.87 12.67 26.85
CA ALA A 12 -28.24 12.62 25.55
C ALA A 12 -26.99 11.74 25.67
N ALA A 13 -27.14 10.44 25.37
CA ALA A 13 -26.01 9.59 25.06
C ALA A 13 -25.50 10.00 23.67
N ALA A 14 -24.84 11.16 23.57
CA ALA A 14 -23.92 11.44 22.47
C ALA A 14 -22.66 10.60 22.71
N GLY A 15 -22.82 9.28 22.61
CA GLY A 15 -21.69 8.39 22.38
C GLY A 15 -21.23 8.66 20.96
N CYS A 16 -20.30 9.60 20.79
CA CYS A 16 -19.43 9.60 19.61
C CYS A 16 -18.62 8.31 19.68
N SER A 17 -19.23 7.20 19.25
CA SER A 17 -18.55 5.93 19.07
C SER A 17 -17.40 6.18 18.10
N THR A 18 -16.16 6.06 18.57
CA THR A 18 -14.91 6.13 17.80
C THR A 18 -14.75 4.95 16.83
N GLN A 19 -15.87 4.37 16.38
CA GLN A 19 -15.92 3.25 15.46
C GLN A 19 -15.51 3.76 14.08
N GLY A 20 -14.21 3.64 13.78
CA GLY A 20 -13.63 4.10 12.51
C GLY A 20 -12.57 5.19 12.64
N GLN A 21 -12.01 5.44 13.84
CA GLN A 21 -10.89 6.36 13.98
C GLN A 21 -9.65 5.78 13.29
N VAL A 22 -9.38 6.27 12.07
CA VAL A 22 -8.15 5.99 11.31
C VAL A 22 -7.01 6.76 11.96
N ASN A 23 -5.82 6.16 12.03
CA ASN A 23 -4.63 6.88 12.46
C ASN A 23 -4.44 8.15 11.58
N PRO A 24 -4.26 9.35 12.16
CA PRO A 24 -4.12 10.58 11.39
C PRO A 24 -2.99 10.52 10.35
N ASP A 25 -1.89 9.82 10.63
CA ASP A 25 -0.78 9.64 9.68
C ASP A 25 -1.21 8.81 8.47
N VAL A 26 -1.93 7.70 8.71
CA VAL A 26 -2.53 6.86 7.65
C VAL A 26 -3.49 7.69 6.81
N MET A 27 -4.34 8.50 7.43
CA MET A 27 -5.27 9.38 6.73
C MET A 27 -4.53 10.42 5.88
N GLN A 28 -3.45 11.02 6.38
CA GLN A 28 -2.65 11.97 5.63
C GLN A 28 -2.00 11.33 4.40
N ILE A 29 -1.41 10.13 4.55
CA ILE A 29 -0.81 9.42 3.41
C ILE A 29 -1.90 9.03 2.40
N ALA A 30 -3.00 8.46 2.88
CA ALA A 30 -4.12 8.00 2.06
C ALA A 30 -4.89 9.14 1.37
N THR A 31 -4.80 10.38 1.85
CA THR A 31 -5.38 11.56 1.18
C THR A 31 -4.38 12.33 0.30
N THR A 32 -3.08 12.18 0.52
CA THR A 32 -2.04 12.84 -0.30
C THR A 32 -2.06 12.29 -1.74
N PRO A 33 -2.20 13.13 -2.78
CA PRO A 33 -2.17 12.68 -4.17
C PRO A 33 -0.92 11.88 -4.53
N LEU A 34 -1.08 10.91 -5.43
CA LEU A 34 0.02 10.13 -5.98
C LEU A 34 0.25 10.58 -7.43
N THR A 35 0.93 11.71 -7.57
CA THR A 35 1.23 12.34 -8.87
C THR A 35 2.71 12.15 -9.22
N CYS A 36 2.99 11.57 -10.37
CA CYS A 36 4.33 11.36 -10.90
C CYS A 36 4.75 12.52 -11.83
N THR A 37 6.01 12.91 -11.84
CA THR A 37 6.50 14.15 -12.47
C THR A 37 7.10 13.97 -13.86
N SER A 38 7.29 12.73 -14.31
CA SER A 38 7.83 12.42 -15.64
C SER A 38 7.23 11.14 -16.19
N LYS A 39 7.18 11.01 -17.53
CA LYS A 39 6.70 9.78 -18.18
C LYS A 39 7.39 8.52 -17.62
N ALA A 40 8.72 8.54 -17.49
CA ALA A 40 9.47 7.41 -16.96
C ALA A 40 9.07 7.07 -15.52
N GLN A 41 8.90 8.07 -14.65
CA GLN A 41 8.43 7.84 -13.29
C GLN A 41 7.00 7.29 -13.26
N CYS A 42 6.11 7.84 -14.09
CA CYS A 42 4.73 7.40 -14.20
C CYS A 42 4.62 5.95 -14.67
N ASP A 43 5.44 5.54 -15.62
CA ASP A 43 5.48 4.17 -16.13
C ASP A 43 5.97 3.20 -15.03
N VAL A 44 7.02 3.57 -14.28
CA VAL A 44 7.49 2.79 -13.11
C VAL A 44 6.42 2.70 -12.02
N TRP A 45 5.77 3.82 -11.68
CA TRP A 45 4.74 3.85 -10.65
C TRP A 45 3.51 3.03 -11.04
N TRP A 46 3.12 3.03 -12.32
CA TRP A 46 2.04 2.20 -12.83
C TRP A 46 2.37 0.71 -12.74
N GLN A 47 3.60 0.31 -13.07
CA GLN A 47 4.05 -1.08 -12.92
C GLN A 47 4.07 -1.53 -11.46
N ARG A 48 4.49 -0.64 -10.54
CA ARG A 48 4.41 -0.91 -9.09
C ARG A 48 2.97 -1.05 -8.63
N ALA A 49 2.05 -0.24 -9.13
CA ALA A 49 0.64 -0.33 -8.79
C ALA A 49 0.04 -1.70 -9.20
N GLN A 50 0.34 -2.17 -10.41
CA GLN A 50 -0.06 -3.51 -10.87
C GLN A 50 0.49 -4.62 -9.98
N THR A 51 1.77 -4.52 -9.62
CA THR A 51 2.44 -5.48 -8.74
C THR A 51 1.81 -5.51 -7.36
N TRP A 52 1.54 -4.34 -6.78
CA TRP A 52 0.93 -4.22 -5.46
C TRP A 52 -0.46 -4.86 -5.43
N VAL A 53 -1.33 -4.53 -6.40
CA VAL A 53 -2.69 -5.10 -6.47
C VAL A 53 -2.63 -6.62 -6.61
N SER A 54 -1.73 -7.13 -7.44
CA SER A 54 -1.53 -8.57 -7.63
C SER A 54 -1.11 -9.28 -6.33
N GLY A 55 -0.31 -8.63 -5.48
CA GLY A 55 0.15 -9.18 -4.20
C GLY A 55 -0.82 -9.01 -3.03
N HIS A 56 -1.71 -8.00 -3.08
CA HIS A 56 -2.59 -7.64 -1.96
C HIS A 56 -4.06 -8.05 -2.17
N SER A 57 -4.46 -8.33 -3.41
CA SER A 57 -5.82 -8.73 -3.71
C SER A 57 -6.12 -10.18 -3.35
N LYS A 58 -7.30 -10.40 -2.77
CA LYS A 58 -7.92 -11.73 -2.65
C LYS A 58 -8.79 -12.07 -3.86
N TYR A 59 -9.11 -11.08 -4.67
CA TYR A 59 -9.89 -11.21 -5.89
C TYR A 59 -8.98 -11.22 -7.12
N LYS A 60 -9.42 -11.90 -8.19
CA LYS A 60 -8.70 -11.89 -9.46
C LYS A 60 -8.71 -10.48 -10.07
N ILE A 61 -7.66 -10.13 -10.77
CA ILE A 61 -7.63 -8.94 -11.63
C ILE A 61 -8.48 -9.24 -12.87
N GLU A 62 -9.49 -8.40 -13.12
CA GLU A 62 -10.40 -8.50 -14.28
C GLU A 62 -9.97 -7.55 -15.40
N SER A 63 -9.35 -6.43 -15.05
CA SER A 63 -8.82 -5.45 -16.01
C SER A 63 -7.45 -4.96 -15.56
N ALA A 64 -6.51 -4.90 -16.50
CA ALA A 64 -5.18 -4.31 -16.34
C ALA A 64 -4.77 -3.67 -17.67
N THR A 65 -5.09 -2.40 -17.83
CA THR A 65 -4.76 -1.59 -19.01
C THR A 65 -3.74 -0.50 -18.65
N ASP A 66 -3.43 0.38 -19.60
CA ASP A 66 -2.56 1.53 -19.33
C ASP A 66 -3.20 2.59 -18.41
N THR A 67 -4.51 2.51 -18.16
CA THR A 67 -5.26 3.53 -17.40
C THR A 67 -6.13 2.97 -16.28
N LEU A 68 -6.36 1.65 -16.22
CA LEU A 68 -7.22 1.00 -15.25
C LEU A 68 -6.64 -0.33 -14.77
N ILE A 69 -6.62 -0.53 -13.45
CA ILE A 69 -6.47 -1.84 -12.82
C ILE A 69 -7.73 -2.07 -12.00
N GLN A 70 -8.42 -3.17 -12.22
CA GLN A 70 -9.64 -3.50 -11.49
C GLN A 70 -9.65 -4.98 -11.12
N THR A 71 -10.03 -5.26 -9.88
CA THR A 71 -10.27 -6.62 -9.42
C THR A 71 -11.75 -6.96 -9.48
N ALA A 72 -12.04 -8.26 -9.50
CA ALA A 72 -13.38 -8.77 -9.24
C ALA A 72 -13.86 -8.40 -7.82
N GLY A 73 -15.13 -8.71 -7.55
CA GLY A 73 -15.73 -8.58 -6.24
C GLY A 73 -15.96 -7.13 -5.80
N PRO A 74 -16.21 -6.90 -4.50
CA PRO A 74 -16.53 -7.90 -3.49
C PRO A 74 -17.86 -8.62 -3.81
N ASP A 75 -18.03 -9.82 -3.26
CA ASP A 75 -19.24 -10.61 -3.37
C ASP A 75 -19.62 -11.20 -2.00
N GLY A 76 -20.92 -11.33 -1.73
CA GLY A 76 -21.43 -12.11 -0.61
C GLY A 76 -21.06 -11.58 0.78
N GLY A 77 -21.04 -10.26 0.98
CA GLY A 77 -20.80 -9.66 2.31
C GLY A 77 -19.37 -9.85 2.83
N LYS A 78 -18.43 -10.19 1.94
CA LYS A 78 -17.02 -10.39 2.30
C LYS A 78 -16.39 -9.08 2.74
N ARG A 79 -15.47 -9.20 3.71
CA ARG A 79 -14.69 -8.07 4.25
C ARG A 79 -13.40 -7.79 3.49
N ALA A 80 -13.02 -8.67 2.57
CA ALA A 80 -11.84 -8.49 1.73
C ALA A 80 -12.05 -7.30 0.78
N LEU A 81 -10.99 -6.56 0.52
CA LEU A 81 -11.03 -5.40 -0.36
C LEU A 81 -10.98 -5.84 -1.83
N ALA A 82 -11.89 -5.28 -2.64
CA ALA A 82 -11.72 -5.14 -4.07
C ALA A 82 -11.09 -3.78 -4.37
N TYR A 83 -10.36 -3.70 -5.48
CA TYR A 83 -9.56 -2.54 -5.84
C TYR A 83 -9.92 -2.02 -7.22
N GLN A 84 -9.91 -0.70 -7.34
CA GLN A 84 -9.92 0.01 -8.60
C GLN A 84 -8.83 1.09 -8.56
N ILE A 85 -7.83 0.95 -9.42
CA ILE A 85 -6.72 1.89 -9.55
C ILE A 85 -6.82 2.54 -10.92
N THR A 86 -6.67 3.86 -10.97
CA THR A 86 -6.71 4.62 -12.23
C THR A 86 -5.39 5.34 -12.48
N ARG A 87 -5.04 5.54 -13.75
CA ARG A 87 -3.97 6.45 -14.17
C ARG A 87 -4.56 7.50 -15.09
N THR A 88 -4.57 8.74 -14.62
CA THR A 88 -5.09 9.89 -15.35
C THR A 88 -3.91 10.75 -15.78
N ALA A 89 -3.71 10.89 -17.09
CA ALA A 89 -2.70 11.80 -17.63
C ALA A 89 -3.10 13.25 -17.37
N ASN A 90 -2.13 14.08 -17.02
CA ASN A 90 -2.28 15.52 -16.85
C ASN A 90 -1.72 16.24 -18.10
N PRO A 91 -2.18 17.47 -18.42
CA PRO A 91 -1.75 18.21 -19.62
C PRO A 91 -0.26 18.57 -19.65
N ASP A 92 0.40 18.60 -18.49
CA ASP A 92 1.81 18.94 -18.30
C ASP A 92 2.75 17.73 -18.49
N GLY A 93 2.24 16.58 -18.90
CA GLY A 93 3.01 15.35 -19.07
C GLY A 93 3.21 14.54 -17.78
N THR A 94 2.64 15.00 -16.67
CA THR A 94 2.53 14.22 -15.42
C THR A 94 1.33 13.27 -15.48
N ALA A 95 1.20 12.39 -14.49
CA ALA A 95 -0.03 11.62 -14.31
C ALA A 95 -0.36 11.47 -12.83
N THR A 96 -1.65 11.35 -12.55
CA THR A 96 -2.18 11.08 -11.21
C THR A 96 -2.66 9.64 -11.14
N ILE A 97 -2.19 8.91 -10.14
CA ILE A 97 -2.61 7.53 -9.86
C ILE A 97 -3.66 7.57 -8.75
N GLY A 98 -4.89 7.19 -9.09
CA GLY A 98 -6.00 7.07 -8.15
C GLY A 98 -6.02 5.71 -7.48
N PHE A 99 -6.40 5.67 -6.20
CA PHE A 99 -6.61 4.44 -5.44
C PHE A 99 -8.02 4.43 -4.86
N SER A 100 -8.77 3.38 -5.15
CA SER A 100 -10.07 3.11 -4.55
C SER A 100 -10.12 1.66 -4.08
N ALA A 101 -10.61 1.45 -2.86
CA ALA A 101 -10.84 0.12 -2.31
C ALA A 101 -12.18 0.07 -1.57
N HIS A 102 -12.90 -1.05 -1.71
CA HIS A 102 -14.19 -1.26 -1.04
C HIS A 102 -14.43 -2.74 -0.73
N CYS A 103 -15.40 -3.01 0.14
CA CYS A 103 -15.86 -4.36 0.48
C CYS A 103 -17.37 -4.33 0.82
N ASP A 104 -18.01 -5.50 0.95
CA ASP A 104 -19.45 -5.61 1.25
C ASP A 104 -19.75 -6.00 2.70
N GLY A 105 -18.73 -6.10 3.55
CA GLY A 105 -18.89 -6.55 4.92
C GLY A 105 -19.62 -5.54 5.81
N ALA A 106 -20.75 -5.94 6.40
CA ALA A 106 -21.54 -5.10 7.32
C ALA A 106 -20.76 -4.64 8.57
N MET A 107 -19.70 -5.36 8.94
CA MET A 107 -18.79 -5.02 10.05
C MET A 107 -17.55 -4.21 9.61
N GLY A 108 -17.56 -3.69 8.39
CA GLY A 108 -16.45 -2.97 7.75
C GLY A 108 -15.40 -3.88 7.11
N CYS A 109 -14.48 -3.28 6.35
CA CYS A 109 -13.45 -4.02 5.62
C CYS A 109 -12.29 -4.47 6.51
N LYS A 110 -11.58 -5.51 6.08
CA LYS A 110 -10.30 -5.94 6.65
C LYS A 110 -9.32 -6.32 5.52
N PRO A 111 -8.20 -5.59 5.36
CA PRO A 111 -7.84 -4.36 6.06
C PRO A 111 -8.83 -3.22 5.75
N ASN A 112 -8.75 -2.11 6.48
CA ASN A 112 -9.60 -0.96 6.16
C ASN A 112 -9.07 -0.23 4.90
N PRO A 113 -9.92 0.46 4.12
CA PRO A 113 -9.51 1.08 2.86
C PRO A 113 -8.43 2.17 3.01
N TRP A 114 -8.38 2.84 4.16
CA TRP A 114 -7.39 3.90 4.43
C TRP A 114 -5.99 3.33 4.64
N GLU A 115 -5.88 2.27 5.44
CA GLU A 115 -4.62 1.52 5.61
C GLU A 115 -4.10 1.00 4.29
N ALA A 116 -4.96 0.35 3.50
CA ALA A 116 -4.60 -0.17 2.19
C ALA A 116 -4.16 0.94 1.22
N GLY A 117 -4.84 2.09 1.25
CA GLY A 117 -4.49 3.23 0.41
C GLY A 117 -3.17 3.90 0.81
N ALA A 118 -2.85 3.95 2.11
CA ALA A 118 -1.56 4.44 2.58
C ALA A 118 -0.42 3.52 2.13
N ASP A 119 -0.56 2.21 2.41
CA ASP A 119 0.41 1.18 2.03
C ASP A 119 0.66 1.15 0.52
N PHE A 120 -0.41 1.19 -0.30
CA PHE A 120 -0.31 1.28 -1.75
C PHE A 120 0.54 2.47 -2.20
N LYS A 121 0.27 3.67 -1.67
CA LYS A 121 0.98 4.88 -2.08
C LYS A 121 2.44 4.85 -1.67
N GLU A 122 2.75 4.27 -0.53
CA GLU A 122 4.12 4.08 -0.06
C GLU A 122 4.89 3.12 -0.96
N TYR A 123 4.31 1.94 -1.23
CA TYR A 123 4.88 0.96 -2.15
C TYR A 123 5.14 1.53 -3.54
N VAL A 124 4.17 2.29 -4.09
CA VAL A 124 4.31 2.86 -5.43
C VAL A 124 5.42 3.93 -5.48
N ARG A 125 5.52 4.78 -4.46
CA ARG A 125 6.64 5.74 -4.35
C ARG A 125 7.98 5.03 -4.19
N GLY A 126 7.97 3.80 -3.67
CA GLY A 126 9.18 3.03 -3.35
C GLY A 126 9.79 3.49 -2.03
N VAL A 127 8.98 4.09 -1.15
CA VAL A 127 9.38 4.23 0.26
C VAL A 127 9.18 2.86 0.88
N ALA A 128 10.26 2.21 1.28
CA ALA A 128 10.22 0.87 1.84
C ALA A 128 9.66 0.92 3.26
N ASN A 129 8.34 0.93 3.39
CA ASN A 129 7.67 0.77 4.67
C ASN A 129 7.02 -0.61 4.69
N GLY A 130 7.74 -1.60 5.21
CA GLY A 130 7.19 -2.87 5.67
C GLY A 130 6.60 -3.78 4.58
N THR A 131 7.33 -4.84 4.25
CA THR A 131 6.85 -6.03 3.55
C THR A 131 5.49 -6.51 4.11
N PRO A 132 4.54 -6.99 3.29
CA PRO A 132 3.37 -7.69 3.81
C PRO A 132 3.82 -8.90 4.64
N GLN A 133 3.53 -8.84 5.94
CA GLN A 133 3.80 -9.90 6.91
C GLN A 133 2.95 -11.13 6.55
N GLY A 134 3.55 -12.01 5.76
CA GLY A 134 3.03 -13.33 5.41
C GLY A 134 4.22 -14.27 5.24
N GLY A 135 4.66 -14.86 6.35
CA GLY A 135 5.74 -15.84 6.36
C GLY A 135 6.40 -15.93 7.72
N ASP A 136 5.99 -16.93 8.50
CA ASP A 136 6.71 -17.44 9.65
C ASP A 136 8.23 -17.56 9.38
N GLY A 137 9.00 -17.27 10.42
CA GLY A 137 10.41 -16.91 10.34
C GLY A 137 11.29 -17.84 9.52
N VAL A 138 12.11 -17.22 8.67
CA VAL A 138 13.42 -17.76 8.31
C VAL A 138 14.47 -16.76 8.74
N LYS A 139 15.11 -17.11 9.86
CA LYS A 139 16.34 -16.50 10.38
C LYS A 139 17.38 -16.43 9.24
N PRO A 140 18.03 -15.29 8.95
CA PRO A 140 19.12 -15.29 8.00
C PRO A 140 20.24 -16.16 8.57
N ALA A 141 20.49 -17.28 7.88
CA ALA A 141 21.60 -18.16 8.17
C ALA A 141 22.90 -17.36 8.05
N ALA A 142 23.69 -17.38 9.12
CA ALA A 142 25.03 -16.85 9.16
C ALA A 142 25.85 -17.41 8.00
N ARG A 143 26.51 -16.53 7.25
CA ARG A 143 27.60 -16.91 6.36
C ARG A 143 28.70 -17.56 7.20
N PRO A 144 29.24 -18.73 6.84
CA PRO A 144 30.51 -19.15 7.38
C PRO A 144 31.59 -18.23 6.81
N GLU A 145 32.20 -17.48 7.72
CA GLU A 145 33.44 -16.74 7.56
C GLU A 145 34.56 -17.76 7.31
N VAL A 146 35.03 -17.88 6.06
CA VAL A 146 36.26 -18.65 5.78
C VAL A 146 37.42 -17.69 5.89
N SER A 147 38.13 -17.81 7.01
CA SER A 147 39.39 -17.13 7.31
C SER A 147 40.51 -17.55 6.35
N GLN A 148 41.13 -16.54 5.75
CA GLN A 148 42.58 -16.27 5.64
C GLN A 148 43.59 -17.42 5.38
N GLY A 149 44.38 -17.23 4.32
CA GLY A 149 45.70 -17.80 4.06
C GLY A 149 45.91 -17.93 2.55
N GLN A 150 46.94 -17.42 1.86
CA GLN A 150 48.23 -16.84 2.18
C GLN A 150 48.67 -15.96 0.98
N SER A 151 49.46 -14.94 1.28
CA SER A 151 50.47 -14.23 0.44
C SER A 151 51.14 -15.13 -0.64
N ILE A 152 51.63 -14.66 -1.80
CA ILE A 152 52.72 -13.67 -2.05
C ILE A 152 52.66 -13.13 -3.55
N PRO A 153 53.65 -12.39 -4.13
CA PRO A 153 53.56 -10.98 -4.55
C PRO A 153 53.65 -10.70 -6.08
N SER A 154 53.54 -9.42 -6.46
CA SER A 154 53.90 -8.87 -7.77
C SER A 154 55.40 -9.00 -8.08
N THR A 155 55.75 -9.41 -9.31
CA THR A 155 57.02 -9.08 -9.97
C THR A 155 56.81 -8.77 -11.45
N ASN A 156 57.54 -7.75 -11.90
CA ASN A 156 57.49 -7.06 -13.19
C ASN A 156 58.15 -7.80 -14.37
N GLY A 157 57.86 -7.32 -15.59
CA GLY A 157 58.70 -7.45 -16.81
C GLY A 157 58.51 -8.77 -17.57
N GLU A 158 58.62 -8.90 -18.89
CA GLU A 158 59.22 -8.09 -19.96
C GLU A 158 58.59 -8.51 -21.32
N ALA A 159 58.81 -7.71 -22.36
CA ALA A 159 58.44 -7.97 -23.76
C ALA A 159 59.26 -9.11 -24.40
N VAL A 160 58.76 -9.70 -25.51
CA VAL A 160 59.47 -10.13 -26.75
C VAL A 160 58.77 -11.32 -27.48
N THR A 161 58.19 -10.98 -28.64
CA THR A 161 58.20 -11.68 -29.96
C THR A 161 57.74 -13.14 -30.14
N GLN A 162 56.73 -13.32 -31.02
CA GLN A 162 56.86 -14.06 -32.28
C GLN A 162 55.86 -13.53 -33.32
#